data_AF-A0A174H9I8-F1
#
_entry.id   AF-A0A174H9I8-F1
#
_cell.length_a   1.000
_cell.length_b   1.000
_cell.length_c   1.000
_cell.angle_alpha   90.00
_cell.angle_beta   90.00
_cell.angle_gamma   90.00
#
_symmetry.space_group_name_H-M   'P 1'
#
loop_
_entity.id
_entity.type
_entity.pdbx_description
1 polymer ?
#
loop_
_entity_poly.entity_id
_entity_poly.type
_entity_poly.pdbx_seq_one_letter_code
_entity_poly.pdbx_strand_id
1 'polypeptide(L)' 'MDCKNRIIKLRESTGLNRKDFCKLVHIPYRTMTEWELDNRHAPDYVLRLLEYYIRNEGLMVKEMSEGGSDSEKEAT' A
#
# COMPACT_ATOMS: atom_id res chain seq x y z
N MET A 1 -7.09 5.48 -8.08
CA MET A 1 -6.64 5.24 -6.68
C MET A 1 -5.17 5.59 -6.60
N ASP A 2 -4.82 6.69 -5.93
CA ASP A 2 -3.42 7.11 -5.77
C ASP A 2 -2.54 6.01 -5.17
N CYS A 3 -1.33 5.85 -5.71
CA CYS A 3 -0.35 4.86 -5.24
C CYS A 3 -0.07 5.03 -3.74
N LYS A 4 0.00 6.28 -3.27
CA LYS A 4 0.08 6.64 -1.85
C LYS A 4 -1.08 6.10 -1.02
N ASN A 5 -2.32 6.32 -1.47
CA ASN A 5 -3.49 5.86 -0.72
C ASN A 5 -3.54 4.32 -0.65
N ARG A 6 -3.07 3.65 -1.70
CA ARG A 6 -2.95 2.18 -1.72
C ARG A 6 -1.94 1.68 -0.69
N ILE A 7 -0.72 2.24 -0.63
CA ILE A 7 0.31 1.78 0.31
C ILE A 7 -0.09 2.04 1.78
N ILE A 8 -0.73 3.19 2.05
CA ILE A 8 -1.22 3.54 3.40
C ILE A 8 -2.29 2.54 3.86
N LYS A 9 -3.31 2.30 3.02
CA LYS A 9 -4.37 1.32 3.31
C LYS A 9 -3.81 -0.08 3.49
N LEU A 10 -2.84 -0.47 2.66
CA LEU A 10 -2.19 -1.78 2.76
C LEU A 10 -1.51 -1.96 4.12
N ARG A 11 -0.74 -0.97 4.57
CA ARG A 11 -0.12 -0.99 5.90
C ARG A 11 -1.17 -1.03 7.01
N GLU A 12 -2.18 -0.17 6.94
CA GLU A 12 -3.23 -0.10 7.96
C GLU A 12 -4.04 -1.40 8.07
N SER A 13 -4.27 -2.08 6.94
CA SER A 13 -4.95 -3.39 6.90
C SER A 13 -4.18 -4.51 7.62
N THR A 14 -2.87 -4.35 7.81
CA THR A 14 -2.06 -5.31 8.58
C THR A 14 -2.13 -5.10 10.09
N GLY A 15 -2.64 -3.95 10.54
CA GLY A 15 -2.59 -3.57 11.96
C GLY A 15 -1.17 -3.35 12.50
N LEU A 16 -0.14 -3.37 11.65
CA LEU A 16 1.26 -3.20 12.05
C LEU A 16 1.66 -1.73 12.08
N ASN A 17 2.50 -1.38 13.06
CA ASN A 17 3.17 -0.08 13.06
C ASN A 17 4.16 0.00 11.89
N ARG A 18 4.42 1.20 11.36
CA ARG A 18 5.25 1.40 10.15
C ARG A 18 6.62 0.72 10.24
N LYS A 19 7.26 0.76 11.42
CA LYS A 19 8.56 0.11 11.64
C LYS A 19 8.50 -1.40 11.47
N ASP A 20 7.45 -2.05 11.98
CA ASP A 20 7.31 -3.49 11.91
C ASP A 20 6.79 -3.95 10.55
N PHE A 21 5.95 -3.14 9.91
CA PHE A 21 5.59 -3.33 8.50
C PHE A 21 6.83 -3.32 7.60
N CYS A 22 7.71 -2.32 7.75
CA CYS A 22 8.95 -2.23 6.98
C CYS A 22 9.87 -3.44 7.17
N LYS A 23 9.95 -4.00 8.40
CA LYS A 23 10.71 -5.23 8.67
C LYS A 23 10.08 -6.43 7.99
N LEU A 24 8.75 -6.55 8.05
CA LEU A 24 8.00 -7.66 7.46
C LEU A 24 8.19 -7.73 5.93
N VAL A 25 8.11 -6.58 5.25
CA VAL A 25 8.17 -6.52 3.78
C VAL A 25 9.58 -6.26 3.26
N HIS A 26 10.57 -6.18 4.15
CA HIS A 26 11.97 -5.90 3.85
C HIS A 26 12.21 -4.62 3.02
N ILE A 27 11.37 -3.60 3.22
CA ILE A 27 11.52 -2.28 2.56
C ILE A 27 12.12 -1.29 3.57
N PRO A 28 13.13 -0.49 3.17
CA PRO A 28 13.68 0.53 4.04
C PRO A 28 12.62 1.54 4.51
N TYR A 29 12.70 1.94 5.78
CA TYR A 29 11.74 2.87 6.40
C TYR A 29 11.63 4.21 5.64
N ARG A 30 12.74 4.72 5.10
CA ARG A 30 12.77 5.95 4.29
C ARG A 30 11.97 5.78 3.00
N THR A 31 12.14 4.65 2.30
CA THR A 31 11.41 4.35 1.07
C THR A 31 9.91 4.26 1.32
N MET A 32 9.50 3.57 2.39
CA MET A 32 8.09 3.52 2.80
C MET A 32 7.53 4.93 3.11
N THR A 33 8.31 5.75 3.81
CA THR A 33 7.92 7.12 4.15
C THR A 33 7.76 8.00 2.91
N GLU A 34 8.67 7.89 1.94
CA GLU A 34 8.57 8.66 0.69
C GLU A 34 7.38 8.25 -0.16
N TRP A 35 7.01 6.96 -0.15
CA TRP A 35 5.79 6.47 -0.79
C TRP A 35 4.52 6.97 -0.11
N GLU A 36 4.49 7.00 1.22
CA GLU A 36 3.37 7.55 1.99
C GLU A 36 3.26 9.08 1.89
N LEU A 37 4.38 9.79 1.69
CA LEU A 37 4.42 11.25 1.53
C LEU A 37 4.12 11.72 0.10
N ASP A 38 3.97 10.80 -0.85
CA ASP A 38 3.82 11.10 -2.29
C ASP A 38 5.06 11.72 -2.96
N ASN A 39 6.21 11.70 -2.28
CA ASN A 39 7.47 12.18 -2.86
C ASN A 39 7.99 11.25 -3.96
N ARG A 40 7.64 9.95 -3.88
CA ARG A 40 7.92 8.92 -4.88
C ARG A 40 6.76 7.95 -4.95
N HIS A 41 6.44 7.46 -6.14
CA HIS A 41 5.45 6.40 -6.29
C HIS A 41 6.09 5.02 -6.20
N ALA A 42 5.46 4.14 -5.42
CA ALA A 42 5.79 2.72 -5.44
C ALA A 42 5.46 2.16 -6.84
N PRO A 43 6.35 1.37 -7.46
CA PRO A 43 6.01 0.70 -8.71
C PRO A 43 4.80 -0.24 -8.54
N ASP A 44 3.93 -0.32 -9.56
CA ASP A 44 2.69 -1.11 -9.48
C ASP A 44 2.91 -2.59 -9.13
N TYR A 45 4.01 -3.16 -9.62
CA TYR A 45 4.35 -4.56 -9.31
C TYR A 45 4.69 -4.75 -7.83
N VAL A 46 5.26 -3.75 -7.16
CA VAL A 46 5.56 -3.80 -5.73
C VAL A 46 4.26 -3.78 -4.94
N LEU A 47 3.31 -2.92 -5.31
CA LEU A 47 2.00 -2.89 -4.66
C LEU A 47 1.28 -4.24 -4.75
N ARG A 48 1.28 -4.88 -5.93
CA ARG A 48 0.71 -6.22 -6.11
C ARG A 48 1.44 -7.29 -5.31
N LEU A 49 2.77 -7.22 -5.26
CA LEU A 49 3.59 -8.17 -4.50
C LEU A 49 3.31 -8.06 -3.00
N LEU A 50 3.24 -6.83 -2.47
CA LEU A 50 2.94 -6.60 -1.06
C LEU A 50 1.52 -7.08 -0.71
N GLU A 51 0.55 -6.81 -1.58
CA GLU A 51 -0.81 -7.29 -1.39
C GLU A 51 -0.90 -8.81 -1.36
N TYR A 52 -0.22 -9.48 -2.29
CA TYR A 52 -0.11 -10.94 -2.30
C TYR A 52 0.57 -11.47 -1.04
N TYR A 53 1.68 -10.85 -0.64
CA TYR A 53 2.46 -11.26 0.53
C TYR A 53 1.63 -11.18 1.82
N ILE A 54 0.96 -10.05 2.04
CA ILE A 54 0.12 -9.83 3.23
C ILE A 54 -1.07 -10.80 3.26
N ARG A 55 -1.67 -11.08 2.10
CA ARG A 55 -2.74 -12.07 1.97
C ARG A 55 -2.24 -13.49 2.29
N ASN A 56 -1.05 -13.85 1.82
CA ASN A 56 -0.46 -15.16 2.05
C ASN A 56 -0.05 -15.36 3.52
N GLU A 57 0.48 -14.33 4.17
CA GLU A 57 0.82 -14.34 5.60
C GLU A 57 -0.43 -14.32 6.52
N GLY A 58 -1.64 -14.20 5.96
CA GLY A 58 -2.89 -14.13 6.73
C GLY A 58 -3.01 -12.87 7.59
N LEU A 59 -2.22 -11.83 7.28
CA LEU A 59 -2.13 -10.59 8.05
C LEU A 59 -3.19 -9.55 7.64
N MET A 60 -4.04 -9.85 6.65
CA MET A 60 -5.16 -8.98 6.31
C MET A 60 -6.21 -9.03 7.42
N VAL A 61 -6.31 -7.96 8.22
CA VAL A 61 -7.49 -7.73 9.05
C VAL A 61 -8.63 -7.36 8.10
N LYS A 62 -9.54 -8.31 7.88
CA LYS A 62 -10.67 -8.18 6.96
C LYS A 62 -11.54 -6.98 7.36
N GLU A 63 -11.43 -5.89 6.60
CA GLU A 63 -12.50 -4.96 6.24
C GLU A 63 -12.05 -4.19 4.98
N MET A 64 -12.35 -4.73 3.80
CA MET A 64 -12.45 -3.94 2.58
C MET A 64 -13.85 -4.18 2.03
N SER A 65 -14.80 -3.43 2.58
CA SER A 65 -16.05 -3.15 1.89
C SER A 65 -15.72 -2.46 0.57
N GLU A 66 -16.40 -2.93 -0.47
CA GLU A 66 -16.24 -2.51 -1.85
C GLU A 66 -16.46 -1.00 -2.02
N GLY A 67 -15.69 -0.39 -2.91
CA GLY A 67 -15.83 0.99 -3.35
C GLY A 67 -15.00 1.25 -4.59
N GLY A 68 -15.48 0.73 -5.72
CA GLY A 68 -14.99 1.06 -7.06
C GLY A 68 -15.51 2.42 -7.57
N SER A 69 -14.96 2.83 -8.72
CA SER A 69 -15.10 4.12 -9.44
C SER A 69 -14.42 5.33 -8.78
N ASP A 70 -13.75 6.24 -9.48
CA ASP A 70 -13.91 6.59 -10.89
C ASP A 70 -12.60 6.97 -11.60
N SER A 71 -12.69 6.86 -12.93
CA SER A 71 -11.72 7.36 -13.90
C SER A 71 -12.06 8.81 -14.23
N GLU A 72 -11.07 9.71 -14.29
CA GLU A 72 -11.14 10.96 -15.08
C GLU A 72 -9.70 11.34 -15.40
N LYS A 73 -9.17 10.94 -16.57
CA LYS A 73 -9.31 11.54 -17.92
C LYS A 73 -8.60 12.90 -18.03
N GLU A 74 -7.40 12.81 -18.59
CA GLU A 74 -6.90 13.52 -19.77
C GLU A 74 -7.28 15.01 -19.95
N ALA A 75 -6.22 15.80 -20.02
CA ALA A 75 -6.18 17.24 -20.25
C ALA A 75 -6.94 17.68 -21.52
N THR A 76 -7.57 18.86 -21.42
CA THR A 76 -7.93 19.74 -22.55
C THR A 76 -7.05 20.98 -22.48
#